data_AF-A0A382U6H2-F1
#
_entry.id   AF-A0A382U6H2-F1
#
_cell.length_a   1.000
_cell.length_b   1.000
_cell.length_c   1.000
_cell.angle_alpha   90.00
_cell.angle_beta   90.00
_cell.angle_gamma   90.00
#
_symmetry.space_group_name_H-M   'P 1'
#
loop_
_entity.id
_entity.type
_entity.pdbx_description
1 polymer ?
#
loop_
_entity_poly.entity_id
_entity_poly.type
_entity_poly.pdbx_seq_one_letter_code
_entity_poly.pdbx_strand_id
1 'polypeptide(L)'
;YNDKHLSYSFEKAKEMVEDGRRLGFPILAGSSLPVTWRLPDLELPIDCELEDALMVGVGGSDAMDYHALEAMQCMIERREGGESGVKAVQLIEGDAVWEAGRNGQWSMELLEAALSRSDTPCGLTDEDGRTQNLIGTGELYKLVKDPAAYLVEHNDGFRSTLLMINGAIRDYCFAGKITGETNPVSNQFFLTPTPNVTYSACLVAKIEEMFVTGKAPFPAERTLIVCGTLESCLQSRYQNHQRLETPHLQVKYRAPTESHHARA
;
A
#
# COMPACT_ATOMS: atom_id res chain seq x y z
N TYR A 1 -14.57 -15.74 -0.89
CA TYR A 1 -13.24 -15.11 -0.76
C TYR A 1 -12.55 -15.14 -2.11
N ASN A 2 -11.81 -14.09 -2.45
CA ASN A 2 -10.99 -14.00 -3.67
C ASN A 2 -9.56 -13.56 -3.28
N ASP A 3 -8.54 -14.33 -3.66
CA ASP A 3 -7.16 -13.99 -3.30
C ASP A 3 -6.69 -12.74 -4.06
N LYS A 4 -6.11 -11.76 -3.34
CA LYS A 4 -5.55 -10.52 -3.89
C LYS A 4 -6.57 -9.68 -4.66
N HIS A 5 -6.25 -9.30 -5.90
CA HIS A 5 -7.11 -8.50 -6.77
C HIS A 5 -8.38 -9.26 -7.13
N LEU A 6 -9.52 -8.57 -7.14
CA LEU A 6 -10.79 -9.13 -7.60
C LEU A 6 -10.70 -9.57 -9.07
N SER A 7 -10.04 -8.77 -9.90
CA SER A 7 -9.83 -9.04 -11.31
C SER A 7 -8.68 -8.16 -11.83
N TYR A 8 -8.09 -8.53 -12.96
CA TYR A 8 -7.12 -7.70 -13.69
C TYR A 8 -7.75 -6.44 -14.31
N SER A 9 -9.10 -6.41 -14.41
CA SER A 9 -9.87 -5.32 -15.00
C SER A 9 -10.83 -4.76 -13.96
N PHE A 10 -10.82 -3.44 -13.79
CA PHE A 10 -11.67 -2.70 -12.87
C PHE A 10 -13.15 -2.91 -13.16
N GLU A 11 -13.55 -2.93 -14.44
CA GLU A 11 -14.94 -3.16 -14.83
C GLU A 11 -15.45 -4.52 -14.32
N LYS A 12 -14.65 -5.58 -14.51
CA LYS A 12 -14.96 -6.92 -14.00
C LYS A 12 -14.91 -6.98 -12.48
N ALA A 13 -13.93 -6.34 -11.85
CA ALA A 13 -13.85 -6.26 -10.39
C ALA A 13 -15.08 -5.56 -9.80
N LYS A 14 -15.54 -4.49 -10.45
CA LYS A 14 -16.75 -3.75 -10.09
C LYS A 14 -18.00 -4.63 -10.25
N GLU A 15 -18.14 -5.33 -11.37
CA GLU A 15 -19.23 -6.29 -11.60
C GLU A 15 -19.28 -7.34 -10.49
N MET A 16 -18.14 -7.92 -10.10
CA MET A 16 -18.07 -8.89 -9.00
C MET A 16 -18.59 -8.32 -7.68
N VAL A 17 -18.20 -7.09 -7.33
CA VAL A 17 -18.66 -6.43 -6.09
C VAL A 17 -20.15 -6.09 -6.17
N GLU A 18 -20.62 -5.57 -7.30
CA GLU A 18 -22.04 -5.27 -7.53
C GLU A 18 -22.91 -6.53 -7.47
N ASP A 19 -22.43 -7.64 -8.02
CA ASP A 19 -23.11 -8.93 -7.98
C ASP A 19 -23.17 -9.51 -6.57
N GLY A 20 -22.12 -9.39 -5.77
CA GLY A 20 -22.15 -9.76 -4.35
C GLY A 20 -23.24 -9.01 -3.59
N ARG A 21 -23.36 -7.69 -3.82
CA ARG A 21 -24.44 -6.88 -3.23
C ARG A 21 -25.81 -7.29 -3.75
N ARG A 22 -25.96 -7.48 -5.06
CA ARG A 22 -27.22 -7.85 -5.73
C ARG A 22 -27.75 -9.20 -5.28
N LEU A 23 -26.85 -10.17 -5.09
CA LEU A 23 -27.17 -11.55 -4.70
C LEU A 23 -27.17 -11.77 -3.17
N GLY A 24 -26.69 -10.79 -2.40
CA GLY A 24 -26.78 -10.79 -0.94
C GLY A 24 -25.77 -11.72 -0.25
N PHE A 25 -24.56 -11.87 -0.78
CA PHE A 25 -23.48 -12.64 -0.13
C PHE A 25 -22.26 -11.76 0.16
N PRO A 26 -21.51 -12.05 1.24
CA PRO A 26 -20.33 -11.27 1.59
C PRO A 26 -19.17 -11.53 0.61
N ILE A 27 -18.48 -10.45 0.22
CA ILE A 27 -17.24 -10.53 -0.54
C ILE A 27 -16.08 -10.12 0.37
N LEU A 28 -15.14 -11.03 0.52
CA LEU A 28 -13.82 -10.76 1.08
C LEU A 28 -12.81 -11.00 -0.03
N ALA A 29 -11.97 -10.01 -0.28
CA ALA A 29 -10.85 -10.11 -1.21
C ALA A 29 -9.62 -9.43 -0.60
N GLY A 30 -8.45 -9.66 -1.18
CA GLY A 30 -7.24 -8.95 -0.80
C GLY A 30 -6.05 -9.79 -0.37
N SER A 31 -5.02 -9.04 0.02
CA SER A 31 -3.68 -9.41 0.44
C SER A 31 -3.63 -9.81 1.92
N SER A 32 -2.59 -10.53 2.29
CA SER A 32 -2.24 -10.77 3.69
C SER A 32 -1.62 -9.56 4.39
N LEU A 33 -1.06 -8.59 3.67
CA LEU A 33 -0.40 -7.42 4.30
C LEU A 33 -1.34 -6.59 5.17
N PRO A 34 -2.57 -6.21 4.75
CA PRO A 34 -3.49 -5.44 5.60
C PRO A 34 -3.82 -6.11 6.95
N VAL A 35 -3.71 -7.44 7.02
CA VAL A 35 -4.10 -8.27 8.16
C VAL A 35 -2.91 -8.88 8.90
N THR A 36 -1.67 -8.68 8.41
CA THR A 36 -0.46 -9.14 9.10
C THR A 36 -0.12 -8.24 10.28
N TRP A 37 0.92 -8.60 11.02
CA TRP A 37 1.47 -7.82 12.13
C TRP A 37 2.04 -6.49 11.65
N ARG A 38 1.98 -5.46 12.50
CA ARG A 38 2.62 -4.16 12.26
C ARG A 38 3.72 -3.92 13.28
N LEU A 39 4.89 -3.45 12.85
CA LEU A 39 6.03 -3.16 13.72
C LEU A 39 6.52 -1.70 13.53
N PRO A 40 6.37 -0.80 14.52
CA PRO A 40 5.59 -0.98 15.74
C PRO A 40 4.11 -1.19 15.43
N ASP A 41 3.34 -1.62 16.45
CA ASP A 41 1.88 -1.65 16.35
C ASP A 41 1.38 -0.22 16.11
N LEU A 42 0.85 0.01 14.90
CA LEU A 42 0.38 1.31 14.46
C LEU A 42 -1.05 1.17 13.94
N GLU A 43 -1.95 1.92 14.57
CA GLU A 43 -3.30 2.16 14.11
C GLU A 43 -3.52 3.66 14.02
N LEU A 44 -3.78 4.16 12.81
CA LEU A 44 -4.11 5.57 12.64
C LEU A 44 -5.49 5.84 13.29
N PRO A 45 -5.71 6.99 13.94
CA PRO A 45 -7.05 7.35 14.38
C PRO A 45 -8.01 7.40 13.20
N ILE A 46 -9.26 6.96 13.40
CA ILE A 46 -10.32 7.21 12.42
C ILE A 46 -10.52 8.72 12.28
N ASP A 47 -10.70 9.17 11.05
CA ASP A 47 -10.85 10.58 10.68
C ASP A 47 -9.63 11.44 11.06
N CYS A 48 -8.42 10.86 11.07
CA CYS A 48 -7.21 11.66 11.21
C CYS A 48 -6.97 12.53 9.96
N GLU A 49 -6.49 13.75 10.16
CA GLU A 49 -6.04 14.60 9.06
C GLU A 49 -4.66 14.10 8.58
N LEU A 50 -4.63 13.40 7.44
CA LEU A 50 -3.40 12.98 6.77
C LEU A 50 -3.00 14.01 5.71
N GLU A 51 -1.76 14.47 5.79
CA GLU A 51 -1.19 15.44 4.84
C GLU A 51 -0.54 14.75 3.65
N ASP A 52 0.16 13.63 3.89
CA ASP A 52 0.87 12.84 2.88
C ASP A 52 1.09 11.40 3.39
N ALA A 53 1.26 10.44 2.47
CA ALA A 53 1.56 9.06 2.79
C ALA A 53 2.49 8.41 1.76
N LEU A 54 3.39 7.57 2.26
CA LEU A 54 4.34 6.83 1.46
C LEU A 54 4.38 5.37 1.89
N MET A 55 4.31 4.48 0.90
CA MET A 55 4.55 3.06 1.06
C MET A 55 5.83 2.68 0.32
N VAL A 56 6.67 1.89 0.98
CA VAL A 56 7.81 1.21 0.40
C VAL A 56 7.43 -0.25 0.17
N GLY A 57 7.63 -0.71 -1.06
CA GLY A 57 7.43 -2.11 -1.43
C GLY A 57 8.62 -2.68 -2.20
N VAL A 58 8.63 -4.00 -2.31
CA VAL A 58 9.63 -4.79 -3.03
C VAL A 58 8.96 -5.95 -3.77
N GLY A 59 9.66 -6.51 -4.74
CA GLY A 59 9.26 -7.66 -5.53
C GLY A 59 8.89 -7.32 -6.98
N GLY A 60 8.29 -8.29 -7.66
CA GLY A 60 7.91 -8.18 -9.08
C GLY A 60 6.66 -7.34 -9.30
N SER A 61 6.63 -6.66 -10.45
CA SER A 61 5.51 -5.79 -10.84
C SER A 61 4.18 -6.54 -10.94
N ASP A 62 3.08 -5.80 -10.86
CA ASP A 62 1.68 -6.23 -10.77
C ASP A 62 1.37 -6.91 -9.43
N ALA A 63 1.88 -8.13 -9.21
CA ALA A 63 1.52 -8.90 -8.03
C ALA A 63 1.98 -8.25 -6.71
N MET A 64 3.24 -7.79 -6.63
CA MET A 64 3.76 -7.19 -5.39
C MET A 64 3.38 -5.72 -5.26
N ASP A 65 3.19 -5.04 -6.38
CA ASP A 65 2.64 -3.68 -6.44
C ASP A 65 1.24 -3.67 -5.81
N TYR A 66 0.39 -4.64 -6.18
CA TYR A 66 -0.94 -4.82 -5.58
C TYR A 66 -0.86 -4.97 -4.07
N HIS A 67 -0.01 -5.88 -3.58
CA HIS A 67 0.17 -6.12 -2.15
C HIS A 67 0.53 -4.82 -1.42
N ALA A 68 1.51 -4.07 -1.95
CA ALA A 68 1.97 -2.83 -1.34
C ALA A 68 0.91 -1.71 -1.41
N LEU A 69 0.22 -1.55 -2.53
CA LEU A 69 -0.89 -0.60 -2.67
C LEU A 69 -2.02 -0.91 -1.69
N GLU A 70 -2.37 -2.18 -1.49
CA GLU A 70 -3.43 -2.55 -0.55
C GLU A 70 -3.02 -2.33 0.91
N ALA A 71 -1.76 -2.59 1.24
CA ALA A 71 -1.20 -2.28 2.54
C ALA A 71 -1.26 -0.77 2.83
N MET A 72 -0.88 0.06 1.85
CA MET A 72 -1.04 1.52 1.93
C MET A 72 -2.50 1.93 2.09
N GLN A 73 -3.39 1.35 1.26
CA GLN A 73 -4.80 1.69 1.24
C GLN A 73 -5.47 1.46 2.60
N CYS A 74 -5.15 0.36 3.30
CA CYS A 74 -5.72 0.06 4.60
C CYS A 74 -5.29 1.05 5.71
N MET A 75 -4.22 1.81 5.49
CA MET A 75 -3.78 2.89 6.37
C MET A 75 -4.51 4.18 6.01
N ILE A 76 -4.45 4.59 4.74
CA ILE A 76 -4.95 5.90 4.30
C ILE A 76 -6.48 5.99 4.21
N GLU A 77 -7.20 4.86 4.18
CA GLU A 77 -8.67 4.85 4.24
C GLU A 77 -9.25 5.40 5.55
N ARG A 78 -8.39 5.54 6.58
CA ARG A 78 -8.76 6.06 7.91
C ARG A 78 -8.67 7.58 8.00
N ARG A 79 -8.23 8.25 6.92
CA ARG A 79 -8.17 9.72 6.83
C ARG A 79 -9.55 10.35 6.98
N GLU A 80 -9.58 11.64 7.32
CA GLU A 80 -10.79 12.44 7.40
C GLU A 80 -11.69 12.22 6.16
N GLY A 81 -12.96 11.87 6.40
CA GLY A 81 -13.93 11.61 5.32
C GLY A 81 -13.86 10.21 4.71
N GLY A 82 -12.78 9.46 4.91
CA GLY A 82 -12.58 8.11 4.39
C GLY A 82 -12.13 8.08 2.93
N GLU A 83 -12.30 6.93 2.26
CA GLU A 83 -11.92 6.83 0.85
C GLU A 83 -12.95 7.56 -0.03
N SER A 84 -12.47 8.48 -0.86
CA SER A 84 -13.27 9.37 -1.71
C SER A 84 -13.15 9.07 -3.21
N GLY A 85 -12.27 8.14 -3.58
CA GLY A 85 -11.95 7.73 -4.94
C GLY A 85 -10.64 8.35 -5.41
N VAL A 86 -10.10 7.80 -6.50
CA VAL A 86 -8.84 8.25 -7.10
C VAL A 86 -9.14 9.16 -8.27
N LYS A 87 -8.54 10.35 -8.24
CA LYS A 87 -8.68 11.39 -9.26
C LYS A 87 -7.77 11.13 -10.44
N ALA A 88 -6.50 10.86 -10.17
CA ALA A 88 -5.50 10.61 -11.19
C ALA A 88 -4.35 9.76 -10.66
N VAL A 89 -3.65 9.11 -11.58
CA VAL A 89 -2.46 8.32 -11.28
C VAL A 89 -1.33 8.58 -12.27
N GLN A 90 -0.11 8.31 -11.84
CA GLN A 90 1.05 8.25 -12.72
C GLN A 90 2.05 7.20 -12.22
N LEU A 91 2.51 6.33 -13.11
CA LEU A 91 3.62 5.41 -12.83
C LEU A 91 4.87 5.93 -13.53
N ILE A 92 5.91 6.25 -12.76
CA ILE A 92 7.23 6.66 -13.26
C ILE A 92 8.29 5.62 -12.85
N GLU A 93 9.33 5.47 -13.68
CA GLU A 93 10.40 4.48 -13.47
C GLU A 93 11.79 5.12 -13.65
N GLY A 94 12.83 4.47 -13.11
CA GLY A 94 14.22 4.87 -13.30
C GLY A 94 14.55 6.23 -12.66
N ASP A 95 15.46 6.99 -13.26
CA ASP A 95 15.96 8.26 -12.72
C ASP A 95 14.85 9.28 -12.44
N ALA A 96 13.76 9.22 -13.20
CA ALA A 96 12.58 10.09 -13.01
C ALA A 96 11.97 9.94 -11.60
N VAL A 97 12.07 8.76 -10.98
CA VAL A 97 11.61 8.53 -9.59
C VAL A 97 12.38 9.42 -8.62
N TRP A 98 13.71 9.46 -8.75
CA TRP A 98 14.56 10.26 -7.87
C TRP A 98 14.44 11.75 -8.16
N GLU A 99 14.27 12.13 -9.44
CA GLU A 99 13.95 13.50 -9.82
C GLU A 99 12.62 13.97 -9.23
N ALA A 100 11.59 13.13 -9.26
CA ALA A 100 10.29 13.42 -8.67
C ALA A 100 10.39 13.68 -7.16
N GLY A 101 11.22 12.91 -6.44
CA GLY A 101 11.48 13.13 -5.01
C GLY A 101 12.21 14.44 -4.75
N ARG A 102 13.23 14.77 -5.54
CA ARG A 102 13.93 16.07 -5.47
C ARG A 102 13.00 17.25 -5.75
N ASN A 103 12.02 17.06 -6.62
CA ASN A 103 11.02 18.06 -6.99
C ASN A 103 9.81 18.10 -6.04
N GLY A 104 9.82 17.31 -4.95
CA GLY A 104 8.76 17.30 -3.95
C GLY A 104 7.45 16.66 -4.41
N GLN A 105 7.48 15.81 -5.44
CA GLN A 105 6.29 15.02 -5.84
C GLN A 105 6.00 13.87 -4.88
N TRP A 106 7.02 13.41 -4.15
CA TRP A 106 6.91 12.52 -2.99
C TRP A 106 7.92 12.95 -1.91
N SER A 107 7.65 12.61 -0.66
CA SER A 107 8.41 13.10 0.49
C SER A 107 9.63 12.22 0.83
N MET A 108 10.82 12.83 0.83
CA MET A 108 12.05 12.18 1.31
C MET A 108 12.00 11.89 2.81
N GLU A 109 11.33 12.74 3.60
CA GLU A 109 11.13 12.54 5.04
C GLU A 109 10.28 11.27 5.30
N LEU A 110 9.24 11.06 4.50
CA LEU A 110 8.42 9.84 4.60
C LEU A 110 9.18 8.58 4.16
N LEU A 111 10.03 8.68 3.12
CA LEU A 111 10.89 7.57 2.73
C LEU A 111 11.89 7.21 3.84
N GLU A 112 12.52 8.20 4.48
CA GLU A 112 13.40 7.98 5.62
C GLU A 112 12.66 7.31 6.79
N ALA A 113 11.48 7.82 7.14
CA ALA A 113 10.65 7.24 8.20
C ALA A 113 10.24 5.79 7.90
N ALA A 114 9.83 5.49 6.66
CA ALA A 114 9.48 4.13 6.24
C ALA A 114 10.70 3.19 6.30
N LEU A 115 11.84 3.59 5.74
CA LEU A 115 13.08 2.79 5.76
C LEU A 115 13.58 2.52 7.18
N SER A 116 13.33 3.43 8.13
CA SER A 116 13.69 3.24 9.54
C SER A 116 12.98 2.05 10.22
N ARG A 117 11.94 1.50 9.58
CA ARG A 117 11.17 0.35 10.09
C ARG A 117 11.61 -0.99 9.51
N SER A 118 12.48 -0.99 8.49
CA SER A 118 12.96 -2.24 7.89
C SER A 118 13.95 -2.94 8.81
N ASP A 119 13.79 -4.26 8.98
CA ASP A 119 14.74 -5.14 9.64
C ASP A 119 15.54 -6.01 8.64
N THR A 120 15.31 -5.81 7.34
CA THR A 120 16.04 -6.46 6.24
C THR A 120 16.73 -5.47 5.28
N PRO A 121 17.47 -4.45 5.77
CA PRO A 121 18.27 -3.60 4.88
C PRO A 121 19.33 -4.43 4.15
N CYS A 122 19.48 -4.17 2.86
CA CYS A 122 20.39 -4.89 1.97
C CYS A 122 21.74 -4.14 1.80
N GLY A 123 22.63 -4.68 0.97
CA GLY A 123 23.93 -4.08 0.68
C GLY A 123 24.96 -4.40 1.76
N LEU A 124 25.63 -3.39 2.31
CA LEU A 124 26.68 -3.60 3.31
C LEU A 124 26.16 -4.33 4.56
N THR A 125 24.89 -4.10 4.92
CA THR A 125 24.26 -4.80 6.04
C THR A 125 24.15 -6.30 5.79
N ASP A 126 23.85 -6.72 4.56
CA ASP A 126 23.81 -8.13 4.16
C ASP A 126 25.22 -8.73 3.99
N GLU A 127 26.17 -7.93 3.49
CA GLU A 127 27.53 -8.37 3.18
C GLU A 127 28.38 -8.59 4.44
N ASP A 128 28.26 -7.73 5.45
CA ASP A 128 29.11 -7.81 6.65
C ASP A 128 28.42 -7.48 7.99
N GLY A 129 27.10 -7.30 8.00
CA GLY A 129 26.32 -7.14 9.23
C GLY A 129 26.38 -5.77 9.89
N ARG A 130 27.02 -4.77 9.25
CA ARG A 130 27.03 -3.39 9.79
C ARG A 130 25.68 -2.69 9.61
N THR A 131 25.38 -1.73 10.47
CA THR A 131 24.25 -0.82 10.24
C THR A 131 24.59 0.18 9.14
N GLN A 132 23.56 0.63 8.40
CA GLN A 132 23.75 1.49 7.24
C GLN A 132 22.66 2.57 7.17
N ASN A 133 23.09 3.83 6.97
CA ASN A 133 22.19 4.90 6.55
C ASN A 133 22.05 4.87 5.02
N LEU A 134 21.04 4.15 4.52
CA LEU A 134 20.82 3.92 3.08
C LEU A 134 20.73 5.24 2.30
N ILE A 135 20.04 6.25 2.83
CA ILE A 135 19.86 7.55 2.18
C ILE A 135 21.16 8.37 2.29
N GLY A 136 21.65 8.61 3.50
CA GLY A 136 22.74 9.54 3.78
C GLY A 136 24.08 9.13 3.18
N THR A 137 24.32 7.82 3.01
CA THR A 137 25.52 7.31 2.34
C THR A 137 25.39 7.24 0.81
N GLY A 138 24.18 7.48 0.28
CA GLY A 138 23.85 7.33 -1.13
C GLY A 138 23.76 5.88 -1.61
N GLU A 139 23.83 4.90 -0.71
CA GLU A 139 23.80 3.48 -1.02
C GLU A 139 22.43 3.02 -1.54
N LEU A 140 21.35 3.65 -1.08
CA LEU A 140 20.00 3.47 -1.64
C LEU A 140 20.02 3.57 -3.18
N TYR A 141 20.60 4.64 -3.72
CA TYR A 141 20.63 4.90 -5.16
C TYR A 141 21.55 3.93 -5.93
N LYS A 142 22.50 3.28 -5.25
CA LYS A 142 23.38 2.27 -5.85
C LYS A 142 22.71 0.90 -5.87
N LEU A 143 21.99 0.56 -4.81
CA LEU A 143 21.32 -0.72 -4.65
C LEU A 143 20.07 -0.82 -5.53
N VAL A 144 19.29 0.25 -5.61
CA VAL A 144 18.05 0.29 -6.39
C VAL A 144 18.34 0.61 -7.85
N LYS A 145 18.44 -0.42 -8.68
CA LYS A 145 18.74 -0.29 -10.11
C LYS A 145 17.58 0.25 -10.92
N ASP A 146 16.38 -0.25 -10.64
CA ASP A 146 15.16 0.01 -11.40
C ASP A 146 14.05 0.44 -10.43
N PRO A 147 14.10 1.68 -9.88
CA PRO A 147 13.04 2.17 -9.01
C PRO A 147 11.76 2.40 -9.81
N ALA A 148 10.61 2.23 -9.16
CA ALA A 148 9.31 2.67 -9.69
C ALA A 148 8.54 3.45 -8.62
N ALA A 149 7.78 4.46 -9.04
CA ALA A 149 6.88 5.22 -8.17
C ALA A 149 5.47 5.28 -8.75
N TYR A 150 4.49 4.95 -7.93
CA TYR A 150 3.06 5.05 -8.22
C TYR A 150 2.56 6.28 -7.49
N LEU A 151 2.41 7.37 -8.23
CA LEU A 151 1.90 8.64 -7.72
C LEU A 151 0.37 8.63 -7.83
N VAL A 152 -0.33 8.77 -6.72
CA VAL A 152 -1.80 8.69 -6.66
C VAL A 152 -2.35 9.99 -6.08
N GLU A 153 -3.23 10.63 -6.85
CA GLU A 153 -4.02 11.78 -6.42
C GLU A 153 -5.44 11.34 -6.12
N HIS A 154 -5.93 11.64 -4.92
CA HIS A 154 -7.28 11.30 -4.46
C HIS A 154 -8.26 12.46 -4.72
N ASN A 155 -9.55 12.15 -4.76
CA ASN A 155 -10.61 13.13 -5.07
C ASN A 155 -10.76 14.23 -4.02
N ASP A 156 -10.37 13.95 -2.78
CA ASP A 156 -10.31 14.89 -1.66
C ASP A 156 -9.06 15.80 -1.69
N GLY A 157 -8.16 15.60 -2.66
CA GLY A 157 -6.91 16.35 -2.78
C GLY A 157 -5.73 15.71 -2.05
N PHE A 158 -5.94 14.62 -1.30
CA PHE A 158 -4.88 13.84 -0.67
C PHE A 158 -3.97 13.21 -1.73
N ARG A 159 -2.69 13.03 -1.38
CA ARG A 159 -1.70 12.37 -2.23
C ARG A 159 -1.09 11.20 -1.48
N SER A 160 -0.82 10.13 -2.20
CA SER A 160 -0.11 8.98 -1.67
C SER A 160 0.85 8.42 -2.70
N THR A 161 1.99 7.94 -2.26
CA THR A 161 3.03 7.37 -3.12
C THR A 161 3.38 5.95 -2.72
N LEU A 162 3.41 5.02 -3.67
CA LEU A 162 4.12 3.76 -3.50
C LEU A 162 5.48 3.84 -4.22
N LEU A 163 6.57 3.58 -3.49
CA LEU A 163 7.91 3.40 -4.02
C LEU A 163 8.30 1.92 -4.02
N MET A 164 8.59 1.38 -5.20
CA MET A 164 9.18 0.06 -5.36
C MET A 164 10.70 0.20 -5.48
N ILE A 165 11.42 -0.19 -4.42
CA ILE A 165 12.88 0.02 -4.29
C ILE A 165 13.62 -1.30 -4.11
N ASN A 166 13.46 -2.18 -5.09
CA ASN A 166 14.11 -3.48 -5.14
C ASN A 166 15.62 -3.38 -4.92
N GLY A 167 16.14 -4.20 -3.99
CA GLY A 167 17.56 -4.27 -3.66
C GLY A 167 17.99 -3.40 -2.48
N ALA A 168 17.17 -2.45 -2.01
CA ALA A 168 17.48 -1.65 -0.81
C ALA A 168 17.08 -2.32 0.50
N ILE A 169 15.91 -2.95 0.52
CA ILE A 169 15.36 -3.70 1.65
C ILE A 169 14.63 -4.95 1.12
N ARG A 170 14.06 -5.79 2.00
CA ARG A 170 13.17 -6.90 1.62
C ARG A 170 11.78 -6.80 2.26
N ASP A 171 11.48 -5.67 2.89
CA ASP A 171 10.27 -5.43 3.66
C ASP A 171 9.24 -4.56 2.95
N TYR A 172 8.06 -4.47 3.56
CA TYR A 172 7.00 -3.54 3.24
C TYR A 172 6.86 -2.53 4.39
N CYS A 173 7.09 -1.26 4.12
CA CYS A 173 7.12 -0.22 5.15
C CYS A 173 6.25 0.97 4.77
N PHE A 174 5.46 1.46 5.72
CA PHE A 174 4.59 2.63 5.54
C PHE A 174 5.09 3.79 6.40
N ALA A 175 4.89 5.00 5.88
CA ALA A 175 4.95 6.23 6.65
C ALA A 175 3.81 7.18 6.25
N GLY A 176 3.31 7.94 7.22
CA GLY A 176 2.29 8.97 7.00
C GLY A 176 2.56 10.21 7.84
N LYS A 177 2.20 11.37 7.30
CA LYS A 177 2.24 12.65 8.02
C LYS A 177 0.83 13.00 8.49
N ILE A 178 0.64 13.05 9.80
CA ILE A 178 -0.62 13.49 10.43
C ILE A 178 -0.46 14.97 10.80
N THR A 179 -1.48 15.78 10.54
CA THR A 179 -1.50 17.19 10.94
C THR A 179 -1.25 17.34 12.43
N GLY A 180 -0.31 18.22 12.80
CA GLY A 180 0.03 18.49 14.20
C GLY A 180 1.06 17.54 14.82
N GLU A 181 1.37 16.41 14.18
CA GLU A 181 2.46 15.52 14.62
C GLU A 181 3.82 16.03 14.12
N THR A 182 4.80 16.07 15.01
CA THR A 182 6.14 16.59 14.65
C THR A 182 6.84 15.67 13.66
N ASN A 183 6.86 14.38 13.93
CA ASN A 183 7.53 13.37 13.10
C ASN A 183 6.49 12.51 12.37
N PRO A 184 6.81 11.96 11.18
CA PRO A 184 5.94 10.99 10.52
C PRO A 184 5.71 9.74 11.39
N VAL A 185 4.48 9.24 11.38
CA VAL A 185 4.19 7.90 11.91
C VAL A 185 4.63 6.87 10.88
N SER A 186 5.15 5.72 11.33
CA SER A 186 5.63 4.68 10.42
C SER A 186 5.57 3.29 11.03
N ASN A 187 5.38 2.28 10.18
CA ASN A 187 5.43 0.87 10.56
C ASN A 187 5.94 -0.01 9.41
N GLN A 188 6.48 -1.17 9.76
CA GLN A 188 6.64 -2.30 8.86
C GLN A 188 5.34 -3.10 8.85
N PHE A 189 4.95 -3.64 7.70
CA PHE A 189 4.00 -4.75 7.60
C PHE A 189 4.81 -6.05 7.68
N PHE A 190 4.89 -6.61 8.88
CA PHE A 190 5.81 -7.69 9.17
C PHE A 190 5.33 -9.01 8.56
N LEU A 191 6.15 -9.55 7.67
CA LEU A 191 5.98 -10.88 7.12
C LEU A 191 6.86 -11.85 7.91
N THR A 192 6.23 -12.68 8.73
CA THR A 192 6.95 -13.68 9.53
C THR A 192 7.85 -14.56 8.66
N PRO A 193 9.11 -14.82 9.07
CA PRO A 193 10.01 -15.70 8.34
C PRO A 193 9.44 -17.10 8.09
N THR A 194 9.99 -17.77 7.07
CA THR A 194 9.71 -19.19 6.82
C THR A 194 10.25 -20.05 7.96
N PRO A 195 9.63 -21.21 8.26
CA PRO A 195 8.56 -21.87 7.51
C PRO A 195 7.14 -21.48 7.91
N ASN A 196 6.93 -20.71 8.98
CA ASN A 196 5.60 -20.59 9.61
C ASN A 196 4.60 -19.69 8.86
N VAL A 197 5.07 -18.73 8.04
CA VAL A 197 4.25 -17.84 7.18
C VAL A 197 2.92 -17.40 7.83
N THR A 198 2.96 -17.02 9.11
CA THR A 198 1.80 -16.77 9.97
C THR A 198 0.92 -15.64 9.44
N TYR A 199 1.46 -14.72 8.64
CA TYR A 199 0.68 -13.70 7.94
C TYR A 199 -0.43 -14.30 7.07
N SER A 200 -0.24 -15.50 6.49
CA SER A 200 -1.29 -16.22 5.77
C SER A 200 -2.35 -16.78 6.71
N ALA A 201 -1.97 -17.24 7.90
CA ALA A 201 -2.93 -17.68 8.92
C ALA A 201 -3.80 -16.51 9.41
N CYS A 202 -3.25 -15.29 9.53
CA CYS A 202 -4.02 -14.08 9.83
C CYS A 202 -5.10 -13.81 8.77
N LEU A 203 -4.78 -13.98 7.48
CA LEU A 203 -5.75 -13.86 6.40
C LEU A 203 -6.81 -14.97 6.42
N VAL A 204 -6.40 -16.22 6.67
CA VAL A 204 -7.33 -17.35 6.81
C VAL A 204 -8.31 -17.12 7.96
N ALA A 205 -7.86 -16.56 9.09
CA ALA A 205 -8.75 -16.20 10.20
C ALA A 205 -9.84 -15.20 9.78
N LYS A 206 -9.54 -14.27 8.87
CA LYS A 206 -10.54 -13.33 8.32
C LYS A 206 -11.51 -13.98 7.34
N ILE A 207 -11.05 -15.00 6.60
CA ILE A 207 -11.91 -15.82 5.75
C ILE A 207 -12.87 -16.65 6.62
N GLU A 208 -12.37 -17.29 7.67
CA GLU A 208 -13.17 -18.03 8.65
C GLU A 208 -14.19 -17.11 9.33
N GLU A 209 -13.76 -15.94 9.81
CA GLU A 209 -14.65 -14.93 10.42
C GLU A 209 -15.83 -14.60 9.49
N MET A 210 -15.57 -14.40 8.20
CA MET A 210 -16.62 -14.15 7.22
C MET A 210 -17.57 -15.35 7.05
N PHE A 211 -17.06 -16.58 6.99
CA PHE A 211 -17.90 -17.77 6.87
C PHE A 211 -18.77 -18.01 8.10
N VAL A 212 -18.22 -17.81 9.30
CA VAL A 212 -18.94 -18.01 10.56
C VAL A 212 -20.01 -16.94 10.77
N THR A 213 -19.69 -15.68 10.46
CA THR A 213 -20.60 -14.55 10.73
C THR A 213 -21.53 -14.23 9.56
N GLY A 214 -21.22 -14.70 8.35
CA GLY A 214 -21.88 -14.29 7.11
C GLY A 214 -21.58 -12.84 6.70
N LYS A 215 -20.58 -12.18 7.30
CA LYS A 215 -20.24 -10.77 7.07
C LYS A 215 -18.76 -10.62 6.74
N ALA A 216 -18.43 -9.85 5.70
CA ALA A 216 -17.03 -9.54 5.42
C ALA A 216 -16.47 -8.61 6.51
N PRO A 217 -15.28 -8.89 7.08
CA PRO A 217 -14.70 -8.09 8.15
C PRO A 217 -14.33 -6.66 7.71
N PHE A 218 -13.98 -6.47 6.44
CA PHE A 218 -13.63 -5.18 5.87
C PHE A 218 -14.24 -5.03 4.46
N PRO A 219 -14.44 -3.79 3.98
CA PRO A 219 -15.15 -3.52 2.74
C PRO A 219 -14.42 -4.05 1.50
N ALA A 220 -15.15 -4.70 0.59
CA ALA A 220 -14.62 -5.14 -0.71
C ALA A 220 -14.23 -3.94 -1.60
N GLU A 221 -14.79 -2.77 -1.32
CA GLU A 221 -14.49 -1.49 -1.94
C GLU A 221 -13.02 -1.10 -1.79
N ARG A 222 -12.36 -1.50 -0.69
CA ARG A 222 -10.90 -1.34 -0.52
C ARG A 222 -10.13 -2.05 -1.62
N THR A 223 -10.42 -3.33 -1.84
CA THR A 223 -9.78 -4.11 -2.90
C THR A 223 -10.15 -3.56 -4.28
N LEU A 224 -11.41 -3.14 -4.47
CA LEU A 224 -11.87 -2.59 -5.74
C LEU A 224 -11.10 -1.33 -6.15
N ILE A 225 -10.91 -0.37 -5.23
CA ILE A 225 -10.16 0.85 -5.55
C ILE A 225 -8.69 0.53 -5.86
N VAL A 226 -8.06 -0.38 -5.10
CA VAL A 226 -6.67 -0.79 -5.33
C VAL A 226 -6.50 -1.47 -6.69
N CYS A 227 -7.43 -2.33 -7.10
CA CYS A 227 -7.40 -2.97 -8.43
C CYS A 227 -7.41 -1.91 -9.54
N GLY A 228 -8.32 -0.95 -9.45
CA GLY A 228 -8.44 0.10 -10.46
C GLY A 228 -7.28 1.09 -10.47
N THR A 229 -6.73 1.42 -9.30
CA THR A 229 -5.50 2.22 -9.18
C THR A 229 -4.32 1.52 -9.84
N LEU A 230 -4.12 0.23 -9.56
CA LEU A 230 -3.02 -0.54 -10.16
C LEU A 230 -3.19 -0.66 -11.68
N GLU A 231 -4.37 -1.04 -12.17
CA GLU A 231 -4.67 -1.11 -13.60
C GLU A 231 -4.36 0.23 -14.29
N SER A 232 -4.81 1.34 -13.71
CA SER A 232 -4.57 2.68 -14.24
C SER A 232 -3.08 3.07 -14.22
N CYS A 233 -2.32 2.68 -13.20
CA CYS A 233 -0.88 2.89 -13.13
C CYS A 233 -0.13 2.07 -14.20
N LEU A 234 -0.52 0.81 -14.41
CA LEU A 234 0.04 -0.02 -15.49
C LEU A 234 -0.31 0.54 -16.87
N GLN A 235 -1.51 1.11 -17.03
CA GLN A 235 -1.89 1.83 -18.24
C GLN A 235 -1.06 3.10 -18.43
N SER A 236 -0.77 3.85 -17.36
CA SER A 236 0.14 5.01 -17.38
C SER A 236 1.52 4.62 -17.89
N ARG A 237 2.09 3.54 -17.36
CA ARG A 237 3.36 2.96 -17.83
C ARG A 237 3.31 2.62 -19.31
N TYR A 238 2.28 1.90 -19.76
CA TYR A 238 2.09 1.53 -21.16
C TYR A 238 1.97 2.76 -22.09
N GLN A 239 1.40 3.86 -21.59
CA GLN A 239 1.27 5.14 -22.30
C GLN A 239 2.49 6.07 -22.12
N ASN A 240 3.67 5.51 -21.87
CA ASN A 240 4.92 6.26 -21.65
C ASN A 240 4.88 7.17 -20.43
N HIS A 241 4.42 6.64 -19.30
CA HIS A 241 4.41 7.31 -17.99
C HIS A 241 3.55 8.58 -17.93
N GLN A 242 2.50 8.67 -18.78
CA GLN A 242 1.58 9.80 -18.76
C GLN A 242 0.75 9.81 -17.48
N ARG A 243 0.51 10.99 -16.90
CA ARG A 243 -0.47 11.16 -15.84
C ARG A 243 -1.87 10.95 -16.42
N LEU A 244 -2.63 10.02 -15.85
CA LEU A 244 -3.97 9.65 -16.32
C LEU A 244 -5.02 10.09 -15.31
N GLU A 245 -6.05 10.78 -15.78
CA GLU A 245 -7.28 11.00 -14.99
C GLU A 245 -8.08 9.70 -14.90
N THR A 246 -8.68 9.43 -13.75
CA THR A 246 -9.37 8.17 -13.45
C THR A 246 -10.84 8.39 -13.07
N PRO A 247 -11.67 8.96 -13.97
CA PRO A 247 -13.07 9.28 -13.66
C PRO A 247 -13.94 8.04 -13.34
N HIS A 248 -13.46 6.84 -13.67
CA HIS A 248 -14.11 5.58 -13.35
C HIS A 248 -13.87 5.11 -11.89
N LEU A 249 -12.83 5.63 -11.20
CA LEU A 249 -12.44 5.26 -9.83
C LEU A 249 -13.17 6.08 -8.76
N GLN A 250 -14.48 6.27 -8.92
CA GLN A 250 -15.35 6.96 -7.97
C GLN A 250 -15.85 6.01 -6.86
N VAL A 251 -14.93 5.24 -6.27
CA VAL A 251 -15.25 4.27 -5.21
C VAL A 251 -15.15 4.97 -3.87
N LYS A 252 -16.23 4.98 -3.10
CA LYS A 252 -16.29 5.60 -1.77
C LYS A 252 -16.64 4.57 -0.71
N TYR A 253 -15.93 4.59 0.40
CA TYR A 253 -16.22 3.74 1.55
C TYR A 253 -15.59 4.30 2.83
N ARG A 254 -16.01 3.75 3.97
CA ARG A 254 -15.45 4.05 5.29
C ARG A 254 -14.63 2.87 5.77
N ALA A 255 -13.48 3.16 6.37
CA ALA A 255 -12.67 2.16 7.05
C ALA A 255 -13.50 1.46 8.15
N PRO A 256 -13.22 0.17 8.45
CA PRO A 256 -13.72 -0.46 9.65
C PRO A 256 -13.20 0.28 10.89
N THR A 257 -14.02 0.37 11.93
CA THR A 257 -13.66 1.08 13.18
C THR A 257 -12.40 0.49 13.79
N GLU A 258 -12.32 -0.83 13.87
CA GLU A 258 -11.14 -1.56 14.34
C GLU A 258 -10.26 -1.97 13.16
N SER A 259 -8.95 -1.80 13.30
CA SER A 259 -8.00 -2.39 12.35
C SER A 259 -7.94 -3.91 12.49
N HIS A 260 -7.88 -4.60 11.35
CA HIS A 260 -7.91 -6.07 11.27
C HIS A 260 -6.50 -6.71 11.22
N HIS A 261 -5.46 -5.93 11.54
CA HIS A 261 -4.08 -6.41 11.62
C HIS A 261 -3.89 -7.31 12.86
N ALA A 262 -2.93 -8.23 12.78
CA ALA A 262 -2.64 -9.12 13.89
C ALA A 262 -2.05 -8.38 15.09
N ARG A 263 -2.44 -8.81 16.30
CA ARG A 263 -2.00 -8.26 17.59
C ARG A 263 -1.55 -9.39 18.52
N ALA A 264 -0.68 -9.05 19.47
CA ALA A 264 -0.12 -9.96 20.47
C ALA A 264 -1.12 -10.27 21.59
#